data_AF-A0A0B8QJD4-F1
#
_entry.id   AF-A0A0B8QJD4-F1
#
_cell.length_a   1.000
_cell.length_b   1.000
_cell.length_c   1.000
_cell.angle_alpha   90.00
_cell.angle_beta   90.00
_cell.angle_gamma   90.00
#
_symmetry.space_group_name_H-M   'P 1'
#
loop_
_entity.id
_entity.type
_entity.pdbx_description
1 polymer ?
#
loop_
_entity_poly.entity_id
_entity_poly.type
_entity_poly.pdbx_seq_one_letter_code
_entity_poly.pdbx_strand_id
1 'polypeptide(L)'
;MVLLKNKENILPLSTNQKYLVLGSAANDIQKQTGGWTLTWQGTENEIERDFPGAQTMLMALQELVGEENIITDINQADEDTTAIVIFGEDPYAEMFGDIKRNQTLEYATIKAKYAEDLELIRSLEQQGNPVVSVFYSGRPLYVNEEINLSDAFVAAWLPGTEAGGITDVLFAQNGRDFSGKLSYSWPKKKCSTTINRHAPNIEDYVTPETEQDIEGEHKPLFPYGYGLSYGNNNPSEDLDNLPLDPREFGCGQDEPDDGIATDNLEIFGRSSSGEFVARMSGDNTGWAPVEVSNGSETSIGNLTTKPINYMHQQDAINVVFSGEGARQLYMQTYDEKGEDRNSYLNADATLQFDIDVKKEVPDNLILSMHCEWPCFGEVEIGKVLPKPLEDTSQENWQTIKVPLQCLADNGMSFPYLNTAFLLYSNEPAEFEFNLGEIRFVPRSIDPAEDALTCEELAGDVLPPLDQDVVDVPALWQDLGEYKVNTDNWQGIEGHMSYGWTSEETLRVSYDSQSPESYKGIVFVQGTSQNLENYLDGTLEFDLFVESYGQPANSGENATQGLVIKMESPDGPGNDLLLPRADYPIGVWHRVSVPVKDLNTGNLNIQNVHAPLAMLPFWSASQAGFVFEVKNIELVK
;
A
#
# COMPACT_ATOMS: atom_id res chain seq x y z
N MET A 1 -33.27 5.44 -11.49
CA MET A 1 -32.21 5.23 -12.50
C MET A 1 -32.49 6.06 -13.75
N VAL A 2 -31.44 6.51 -14.42
CA VAL A 2 -31.51 7.28 -15.68
C VAL A 2 -30.71 6.54 -16.76
N LEU A 3 -31.34 6.23 -17.88
CA LEU A 3 -30.66 5.61 -19.03
C LEU A 3 -29.92 6.70 -19.82
N LEU A 4 -28.59 6.58 -19.90
CA LEU A 4 -27.74 7.55 -20.60
C LEU A 4 -27.43 7.13 -22.03
N LYS A 5 -27.19 5.83 -22.24
CA LYS A 5 -26.89 5.23 -23.56
C LYS A 5 -27.61 3.89 -23.69
N ASN A 6 -28.12 3.58 -24.88
CA ASN A 6 -28.71 2.28 -25.20
C ASN A 6 -28.52 1.96 -26.69
N LYS A 7 -27.28 1.68 -27.09
CA LYS A 7 -26.92 1.37 -28.47
C LYS A 7 -27.71 0.17 -28.98
N GLU A 8 -28.21 0.29 -30.21
CA GLU A 8 -28.98 -0.74 -30.93
C GLU A 8 -30.18 -1.34 -30.15
N ASN A 9 -30.65 -0.66 -29.09
CA ASN A 9 -31.67 -1.16 -28.17
C ASN A 9 -31.28 -2.50 -27.51
N ILE A 10 -30.02 -2.64 -27.07
CA ILE A 10 -29.56 -3.80 -26.30
C ILE A 10 -30.39 -4.01 -25.02
N LEU A 11 -30.85 -2.93 -24.38
CA LEU A 11 -31.85 -2.99 -23.33
C LEU A 11 -33.27 -2.86 -23.92
N PRO A 12 -34.26 -3.64 -23.42
CA PRO A 12 -34.16 -4.52 -22.26
C PRO A 12 -33.48 -5.87 -22.52
N LEU A 13 -32.85 -6.41 -21.48
CA LEU A 13 -32.18 -7.71 -21.46
C LEU A 13 -33.17 -8.89 -21.42
N SER A 14 -32.73 -10.05 -21.91
CA SER A 14 -33.51 -11.30 -21.95
C SER A 14 -33.29 -12.14 -20.69
N THR A 15 -34.35 -12.68 -20.08
CA THR A 15 -34.20 -13.61 -18.95
C THR A 15 -33.71 -15.01 -19.37
N ASN A 16 -33.59 -15.29 -20.67
CA ASN A 16 -33.30 -16.63 -21.21
C ASN A 16 -31.88 -16.74 -21.81
N GLN A 17 -30.92 -16.01 -21.27
CA GLN A 17 -29.52 -16.06 -21.70
C GLN A 17 -28.57 -15.96 -20.51
N LYS A 18 -27.29 -16.24 -20.75
CA LYS A 18 -26.23 -16.10 -19.76
C LYS A 18 -25.69 -14.68 -19.74
N TYR A 19 -25.23 -14.25 -18.56
CA TYR A 19 -24.60 -12.96 -18.35
C TYR A 19 -23.27 -13.12 -17.64
N LEU A 20 -22.31 -12.30 -18.06
CA LEU A 20 -21.09 -12.07 -17.31
C LEU A 20 -21.33 -10.89 -16.36
N VAL A 21 -21.29 -11.11 -15.05
CA VAL A 21 -21.58 -10.08 -14.04
C VAL A 21 -20.29 -9.76 -13.30
N LEU A 22 -19.78 -8.55 -13.51
CA LEU A 22 -18.47 -8.10 -13.05
C LEU A 22 -18.53 -6.66 -12.53
N GLY A 23 -17.39 -6.15 -12.07
CA GLY A 23 -17.20 -4.78 -11.59
C GLY A 23 -17.18 -4.70 -10.06
N SER A 24 -16.50 -3.66 -9.55
CA SER A 24 -16.24 -3.49 -8.12
C SER A 24 -17.51 -3.38 -7.26
N ALA A 25 -18.65 -3.02 -7.86
CA ALA A 25 -19.93 -2.85 -7.16
C ALA A 25 -20.94 -3.98 -7.39
N ALA A 26 -20.61 -5.03 -8.14
CA ALA A 26 -21.55 -6.11 -8.47
C ALA A 26 -22.08 -6.82 -7.22
N ASN A 27 -21.22 -7.08 -6.23
CA ASN A 27 -21.57 -7.71 -4.97
C ASN A 27 -21.19 -6.86 -3.74
N ASP A 28 -21.28 -5.54 -3.87
CA ASP A 28 -20.91 -4.60 -2.81
C ASP A 28 -22.13 -3.77 -2.37
N ILE A 29 -22.70 -4.12 -1.21
CA ILE A 29 -23.84 -3.39 -0.65
C ILE A 29 -23.47 -1.98 -0.17
N GLN A 30 -22.20 -1.74 0.15
CA GLN A 30 -21.72 -0.46 0.66
C GLN A 30 -21.70 0.57 -0.47
N LYS A 31 -21.13 0.21 -1.65
CA LYS A 31 -21.20 1.06 -2.86
C LYS A 31 -22.65 1.29 -3.32
N GLN A 32 -23.51 0.29 -3.15
CA GLN A 32 -24.93 0.38 -3.52
C GLN A 32 -25.74 1.34 -2.62
N THR A 33 -25.39 1.43 -1.34
CA THR A 33 -26.14 2.21 -0.34
C THR A 33 -25.55 3.58 -0.06
N GLY A 34 -24.23 3.76 -0.19
CA GLY A 34 -23.54 5.02 0.04
C GLY A 34 -23.44 5.42 1.52
N GLY A 35 -22.91 6.62 1.77
CA GLY A 35 -22.81 7.18 3.12
C GLY A 35 -24.16 7.47 3.77
N TRP A 36 -24.15 7.72 5.08
CA TRP A 36 -25.34 7.84 5.93
C TRP A 36 -26.23 6.59 5.98
N THR A 37 -25.70 5.44 5.59
CA THR A 37 -26.40 4.16 5.70
C THR A 37 -25.77 3.34 6.82
N LEU A 38 -26.45 3.32 7.97
CA LEU A 38 -26.06 2.67 9.23
C LEU A 38 -24.79 3.27 9.87
N THR A 39 -23.65 3.19 9.22
CA THR A 39 -22.43 3.94 9.57
C THR A 39 -22.42 5.30 8.87
N TRP A 40 -21.58 6.22 9.38
CA TRP A 40 -21.50 7.58 8.86
C TRP A 40 -20.98 7.60 7.41
N GLN A 41 -19.80 7.05 7.17
CA GLN A 41 -19.23 6.96 5.83
C GLN A 41 -19.88 5.88 4.96
N GLY A 42 -20.68 4.98 5.54
CA GLY A 42 -21.25 3.81 4.85
C GLY A 42 -20.25 2.67 4.65
N THR A 43 -19.01 2.84 5.13
CA THR A 43 -17.96 1.82 5.17
C THR A 43 -18.16 0.83 6.31
N GLU A 44 -17.49 -0.32 6.22
CA GLU A 44 -17.47 -1.41 7.22
C GLU A 44 -18.84 -2.04 7.50
N ASN A 45 -19.83 -1.76 6.67
CA ASN A 45 -21.12 -2.44 6.73
C ASN A 45 -21.05 -3.78 5.99
N GLU A 46 -21.67 -4.80 6.58
CA GLU A 46 -21.74 -6.15 6.01
C GLU A 46 -23.18 -6.51 5.67
N ILE A 47 -23.40 -7.21 4.55
CA ILE A 47 -24.75 -7.54 4.09
C ILE A 47 -25.49 -8.45 5.08
N GLU A 48 -24.83 -9.47 5.63
CA GLU A 48 -25.46 -10.43 6.56
C GLU A 48 -25.76 -9.81 7.92
N ARG A 49 -24.88 -8.93 8.40
CA ARG A 49 -24.96 -8.33 9.74
C ARG A 49 -25.89 -7.14 9.77
N ASP A 50 -25.74 -6.24 8.80
CA ASP A 50 -26.27 -4.89 8.87
C ASP A 50 -27.48 -4.68 7.94
N PHE A 51 -27.58 -5.48 6.87
CA PHE A 51 -28.63 -5.35 5.85
C PHE A 51 -29.49 -6.62 5.67
N PRO A 52 -30.17 -7.12 6.73
CA PRO A 52 -30.97 -8.33 6.63
C PRO A 52 -32.11 -8.16 5.61
N GLY A 53 -32.06 -8.98 4.55
CA GLY A 53 -33.04 -8.98 3.47
C GLY A 53 -32.73 -8.05 2.30
N ALA A 54 -31.63 -7.29 2.35
CA ALA A 54 -31.15 -6.55 1.19
C ALA A 54 -30.57 -7.50 0.13
N GLN A 55 -30.42 -6.96 -1.09
CA GLN A 55 -29.84 -7.68 -2.21
C GLN A 55 -28.80 -6.79 -2.90
N THR A 56 -27.63 -7.36 -3.18
CA THR A 56 -26.69 -6.78 -4.15
C THR A 56 -27.19 -7.00 -5.57
N MET A 57 -26.59 -6.32 -6.55
CA MET A 57 -26.88 -6.57 -7.97
C MET A 57 -26.64 -8.01 -8.38
N LEU A 58 -25.55 -8.63 -7.91
CA LEU A 58 -25.25 -10.03 -8.18
C LEU A 58 -26.38 -10.93 -7.67
N MET A 59 -26.81 -10.75 -6.41
CA MET A 59 -27.91 -11.52 -5.82
C MET A 59 -29.22 -11.34 -6.58
N ALA A 60 -29.58 -10.11 -6.93
CA ALA A 60 -30.81 -9.81 -7.65
C ALA A 60 -30.80 -10.38 -9.08
N LEU A 61 -29.66 -10.40 -9.76
CA LEU A 61 -29.50 -11.03 -11.06
C LEU A 61 -29.60 -12.56 -10.96
N GLN A 62 -28.93 -13.17 -9.98
CA GLN A 62 -29.01 -14.61 -9.72
C GLN A 62 -30.44 -15.06 -9.41
N GLU A 63 -31.21 -14.29 -8.63
CA GLU A 63 -32.62 -14.60 -8.38
C GLU A 63 -33.47 -14.50 -9.65
N LEU A 64 -33.23 -13.48 -10.48
CA LEU A 64 -34.06 -13.22 -11.66
C LEU A 64 -33.81 -14.21 -12.81
N VAL A 65 -32.54 -14.49 -13.14
CA VAL A 65 -32.17 -15.31 -14.30
C VAL A 65 -31.66 -16.70 -13.95
N GLY A 66 -31.45 -17.00 -12.67
CA GLY A 66 -30.87 -18.26 -12.19
C GLY A 66 -29.34 -18.18 -12.08
N GLU A 67 -28.79 -18.71 -10.98
CA GLU A 67 -27.35 -18.72 -10.68
C GLU A 67 -26.53 -19.42 -11.78
N GLU A 68 -27.08 -20.45 -12.41
CA GLU A 68 -26.44 -21.18 -13.51
C GLU A 68 -26.26 -20.36 -14.80
N ASN A 69 -26.95 -19.22 -14.89
CA ASN A 69 -26.88 -18.27 -16.00
C ASN A 69 -26.01 -17.06 -15.68
N ILE A 70 -25.39 -17.01 -14.50
CA ILE A 70 -24.46 -15.95 -14.10
C ILE A 70 -23.03 -16.49 -14.11
N ILE A 71 -22.16 -15.80 -14.83
CA ILE A 71 -20.72 -16.02 -14.86
C ILE A 71 -20.06 -14.84 -14.14
N THR A 72 -19.17 -15.09 -13.19
CA THR A 72 -18.45 -14.05 -12.42
C THR A 72 -16.93 -14.06 -12.65
N ASP A 73 -16.46 -14.94 -13.53
CA ASP A 73 -15.07 -15.03 -13.96
C ASP A 73 -15.00 -14.68 -15.45
N ILE A 74 -14.29 -13.61 -15.78
CA ILE A 74 -14.12 -13.13 -17.15
C ILE A 74 -13.54 -14.21 -18.07
N ASN A 75 -12.72 -15.12 -17.56
CA ASN A 75 -12.08 -16.18 -18.35
C ASN A 75 -13.04 -17.32 -18.73
N GLN A 76 -14.28 -17.30 -18.23
CA GLN A 76 -15.29 -18.33 -18.47
C GLN A 76 -16.41 -17.87 -19.41
N ALA A 77 -16.34 -16.63 -19.90
CA ALA A 77 -17.32 -16.08 -20.83
C ALA A 77 -16.80 -16.13 -22.28
N ASP A 78 -17.69 -16.47 -23.20
CA ASP A 78 -17.44 -16.34 -24.65
C ASP A 78 -17.64 -14.88 -25.10
N GLU A 79 -17.07 -14.50 -26.26
CA GLU A 79 -17.16 -13.15 -26.86
C GLU A 79 -18.60 -12.65 -27.05
N ASP A 80 -19.56 -13.55 -27.28
CA ASP A 80 -20.98 -13.21 -27.45
C ASP A 80 -21.73 -13.00 -26.13
N THR A 81 -21.09 -13.25 -24.98
CA THR A 81 -21.74 -13.13 -23.66
C THR A 81 -21.90 -11.66 -23.29
N THR A 82 -23.14 -11.22 -23.06
CA THR A 82 -23.40 -9.86 -22.57
C THR A 82 -22.83 -9.70 -21.17
N ALA A 83 -21.95 -8.72 -21.00
CA ALA A 83 -21.41 -8.32 -19.71
C ALA A 83 -22.30 -7.24 -19.08
N ILE A 84 -22.70 -7.46 -17.82
CA ILE A 84 -23.30 -6.44 -16.96
C ILE A 84 -22.23 -6.03 -15.96
N VAL A 85 -21.68 -4.84 -16.14
CA VAL A 85 -20.61 -4.30 -15.30
C VAL A 85 -21.22 -3.31 -14.31
N ILE A 86 -21.14 -3.62 -13.02
CA ILE A 86 -21.64 -2.76 -11.95
C ILE A 86 -20.44 -2.18 -11.22
N PHE A 87 -20.29 -0.86 -11.29
CA PHE A 87 -19.13 -0.15 -10.75
C PHE A 87 -19.53 1.22 -10.22
N GLY A 88 -18.66 1.87 -9.46
CA GLY A 88 -18.99 3.17 -8.90
C GLY A 88 -18.14 3.61 -7.72
N GLU A 89 -18.43 4.83 -7.26
CA GLU A 89 -17.77 5.41 -6.10
C GLU A 89 -17.95 4.52 -4.85
N ASP A 90 -16.97 4.54 -3.95
CA ASP A 90 -17.14 4.02 -2.59
C ASP A 90 -18.17 4.84 -1.83
N PRO A 91 -18.75 4.31 -0.73
CA PRO A 91 -19.58 5.14 0.12
C PRO A 91 -18.74 6.24 0.78
N TYR A 92 -19.32 7.43 0.86
CA TYR A 92 -18.76 8.60 1.55
C TYR A 92 -19.88 9.49 2.08
N ALA A 93 -19.57 10.28 3.10
CA ALA A 93 -20.44 11.30 3.66
C ALA A 93 -19.66 12.59 3.96
N GLU A 94 -20.31 13.73 3.70
CA GLU A 94 -19.77 15.07 3.98
C GLU A 94 -18.43 15.32 3.27
N MET A 95 -17.43 15.87 3.99
CA MET A 95 -16.15 16.30 3.42
C MET A 95 -15.26 15.15 2.91
N PHE A 96 -15.49 13.92 3.36
CA PHE A 96 -14.79 12.74 2.84
C PHE A 96 -15.19 12.42 1.39
N GLY A 97 -16.31 12.99 0.92
CA GLY A 97 -16.72 12.95 -0.48
C GLY A 97 -16.07 14.03 -1.37
N ASP A 98 -15.35 15.00 -0.81
CA ASP A 98 -14.79 16.11 -1.59
C ASP A 98 -13.71 15.61 -2.56
N ILE A 99 -13.90 15.87 -3.85
CA ILE A 99 -12.84 15.74 -4.87
C ILE A 99 -11.88 16.90 -4.68
N LYS A 100 -10.59 16.59 -4.57
CA LYS A 100 -9.57 17.56 -4.18
C LYS A 100 -9.19 18.47 -5.34
N ARG A 101 -8.59 19.63 -5.01
CA ARG A 101 -8.23 20.67 -6.00
C ARG A 101 -7.25 20.17 -7.06
N ASN A 102 -6.35 19.27 -6.69
CA ASN A 102 -5.38 18.61 -7.55
C ASN A 102 -5.99 17.47 -8.39
N GLN A 103 -7.30 17.21 -8.26
CA GLN A 103 -8.03 16.18 -9.01
C GLN A 103 -9.04 16.80 -9.98
N THR A 104 -9.61 15.94 -10.83
CA THR A 104 -10.69 16.29 -11.75
C THR A 104 -11.95 15.45 -11.46
N LEU A 105 -13.03 15.66 -12.21
CA LEU A 105 -14.24 14.83 -12.12
C LEU A 105 -14.10 13.44 -12.76
N GLU A 106 -12.94 13.09 -13.33
CA GLU A 106 -12.73 11.79 -13.96
C GLU A 106 -12.79 10.65 -12.95
N TYR A 107 -13.76 9.75 -13.13
CA TYR A 107 -13.98 8.64 -12.20
C TYR A 107 -12.72 7.81 -11.96
N ALA A 108 -12.10 7.32 -13.04
CA ALA A 108 -10.95 6.41 -12.98
C ALA A 108 -9.71 6.98 -12.27
N THR A 109 -9.59 8.31 -12.13
CA THR A 109 -8.42 8.97 -11.54
C THR A 109 -8.68 9.57 -10.15
N ILE A 110 -9.92 9.52 -9.65
CA ILE A 110 -10.23 9.99 -8.28
C ILE A 110 -9.59 9.08 -7.22
N LYS A 111 -9.57 7.75 -7.46
CA LYS A 111 -8.85 6.76 -6.64
C LYS A 111 -8.22 5.70 -7.52
N ALA A 112 -7.03 5.23 -7.16
CA ALA A 112 -6.32 4.19 -7.92
C ALA A 112 -7.19 2.96 -8.22
N LYS A 113 -7.95 2.47 -7.24
CA LYS A 113 -8.85 1.32 -7.41
C LYS A 113 -10.02 1.53 -8.38
N TYR A 114 -10.38 2.79 -8.72
CA TYR A 114 -11.44 3.05 -9.70
C TYR A 114 -10.94 2.84 -11.13
N ALA A 115 -9.63 2.93 -11.37
CA ALA A 115 -9.04 2.63 -12.67
C ALA A 115 -9.28 1.16 -13.08
N GLU A 116 -9.35 0.24 -12.12
CA GLU A 116 -9.61 -1.18 -12.37
C GLU A 116 -10.97 -1.43 -13.04
N ASP A 117 -11.99 -0.63 -12.69
CA ASP A 117 -13.32 -0.73 -13.33
C ASP A 117 -13.25 -0.30 -14.80
N LEU A 118 -12.50 0.77 -15.13
CA LEU A 118 -12.30 1.21 -16.51
C LEU A 118 -11.48 0.18 -17.31
N GLU A 119 -10.40 -0.35 -16.74
CA GLU A 119 -9.60 -1.41 -17.39
C GLU A 119 -10.43 -2.68 -17.64
N LEU A 120 -11.31 -3.04 -16.71
CA LEU A 120 -12.26 -4.14 -16.89
C LEU A 120 -13.19 -3.89 -18.09
N ILE A 121 -13.83 -2.72 -18.13
CA ILE A 121 -14.75 -2.35 -19.23
C ILE A 121 -13.98 -2.35 -20.57
N ARG A 122 -12.78 -1.79 -20.59
CA ARG A 122 -11.91 -1.77 -21.77
C ARG A 122 -11.52 -3.17 -22.23
N SER A 123 -11.19 -4.07 -21.30
CA SER A 123 -10.88 -5.46 -21.61
C SER A 123 -12.06 -6.19 -22.23
N LEU A 124 -13.28 -5.98 -21.73
CA LEU A 124 -14.50 -6.60 -22.26
C LEU A 124 -14.82 -6.11 -23.68
N GLU A 125 -14.70 -4.80 -23.94
CA GLU A 125 -14.88 -4.24 -25.27
C GLU A 125 -13.86 -4.80 -26.26
N GLN A 126 -12.59 -4.90 -25.87
CA GLN A 126 -11.53 -5.48 -26.71
C GLN A 126 -11.75 -6.97 -27.03
N GLN A 127 -12.41 -7.70 -26.12
CA GLN A 127 -12.81 -9.10 -26.32
C GLN A 127 -14.06 -9.25 -27.19
N GLY A 128 -14.76 -8.15 -27.49
CA GLY A 128 -15.97 -8.12 -28.31
C GLY A 128 -17.27 -8.35 -27.53
N ASN A 129 -17.21 -8.43 -26.19
CA ASN A 129 -18.39 -8.60 -25.36
C ASN A 129 -19.31 -7.38 -25.45
N PRO A 130 -20.65 -7.56 -25.61
CA PRO A 130 -21.58 -6.47 -25.42
C PRO A 130 -21.58 -6.01 -23.95
N VAL A 131 -21.39 -4.71 -23.70
CA VAL A 131 -21.21 -4.17 -22.35
C VAL A 131 -22.40 -3.32 -21.91
N VAL A 132 -23.03 -3.71 -20.79
CA VAL A 132 -24.07 -2.95 -20.09
C VAL A 132 -23.51 -2.45 -18.76
N SER A 133 -23.22 -1.16 -18.72
CA SER A 133 -22.66 -0.46 -17.55
C SER A 133 -23.76 0.07 -16.63
N VAL A 134 -23.69 -0.30 -15.35
CA VAL A 134 -24.55 0.22 -14.27
C VAL A 134 -23.67 0.98 -13.27
N PHE A 135 -23.77 2.30 -13.28
CA PHE A 135 -22.90 3.19 -12.54
C PHE A 135 -23.52 3.69 -11.23
N TYR A 136 -22.86 3.41 -10.11
CA TYR A 136 -23.20 3.92 -8.78
C TYR A 136 -22.37 5.17 -8.45
N SER A 137 -23.05 6.25 -8.10
CA SER A 137 -22.40 7.51 -7.76
C SER A 137 -23.33 8.42 -6.97
N GLY A 138 -22.75 9.22 -6.09
CA GLY A 138 -23.47 10.27 -5.36
C GLY A 138 -23.69 11.53 -6.22
N ARG A 139 -23.01 11.63 -7.37
CA ARG A 139 -22.92 12.81 -8.23
C ARG A 139 -22.60 12.45 -9.69
N PRO A 140 -22.86 13.34 -10.67
CA PRO A 140 -22.32 13.19 -12.01
C PRO A 140 -20.78 13.26 -11.98
N LEU A 141 -20.13 12.36 -12.72
CA LEU A 141 -18.68 12.32 -12.92
C LEU A 141 -18.36 12.29 -14.41
N TYR A 142 -17.14 12.69 -14.77
CA TYR A 142 -16.63 12.53 -16.13
C TYR A 142 -16.33 11.04 -16.34
N VAL A 143 -17.11 10.42 -17.23
CA VAL A 143 -17.07 8.98 -17.55
C VAL A 143 -17.19 8.75 -19.07
N ASN A 144 -16.62 9.65 -19.87
CA ASN A 144 -16.78 9.60 -21.33
C ASN A 144 -16.18 8.32 -21.92
N GLU A 145 -15.06 7.83 -21.38
CA GLU A 145 -14.42 6.63 -21.88
C GLU A 145 -15.24 5.38 -21.55
N GLU A 146 -15.73 5.28 -20.32
CA GLU A 146 -16.64 4.21 -19.90
C GLU A 146 -17.92 4.21 -20.75
N ILE A 147 -18.47 5.39 -21.10
CA ILE A 147 -19.62 5.50 -22.00
C ILE A 147 -19.26 5.04 -23.42
N ASN A 148 -18.11 5.41 -23.97
CA ASN A 148 -17.66 4.98 -25.29
C ASN A 148 -17.56 3.45 -25.38
N LEU A 149 -16.98 2.83 -24.36
CA LEU A 149 -16.73 1.40 -24.26
C LEU A 149 -17.97 0.57 -23.86
N SER A 150 -19.09 1.22 -23.55
CA SER A 150 -20.34 0.55 -23.16
C SER A 150 -21.39 0.61 -24.27
N ASP A 151 -22.11 -0.48 -24.53
CA ASP A 151 -23.29 -0.47 -25.42
C ASP A 151 -24.50 0.16 -24.74
N ALA A 152 -24.67 -0.07 -23.44
CA ALA A 152 -25.63 0.65 -22.61
C ALA A 152 -24.98 1.21 -21.35
N PHE A 153 -25.43 2.40 -20.93
CA PHE A 153 -24.91 3.05 -19.73
C PHE A 153 -26.06 3.59 -18.89
N VAL A 154 -26.14 3.16 -17.65
CA VAL A 154 -27.20 3.49 -16.69
C VAL A 154 -26.61 4.20 -15.49
N ALA A 155 -27.06 5.43 -15.24
CA ALA A 155 -26.82 6.11 -13.97
C ALA A 155 -27.83 5.60 -12.93
N ALA A 156 -27.36 4.73 -12.03
CA ALA A 156 -28.19 4.14 -10.98
C ALA A 156 -28.14 4.91 -9.66
N TRP A 157 -27.19 5.84 -9.51
CA TRP A 157 -26.99 6.67 -8.30
C TRP A 157 -26.64 5.81 -7.08
N LEU A 158 -27.23 6.10 -5.91
CA LEU A 158 -27.18 5.27 -4.72
C LEU A 158 -28.56 4.64 -4.49
N PRO A 159 -28.83 3.46 -5.06
CA PRO A 159 -30.17 2.86 -5.12
C PRO A 159 -30.68 2.28 -3.80
N GLY A 160 -29.84 2.14 -2.77
CA GLY A 160 -30.24 1.60 -1.46
C GLY A 160 -30.22 0.07 -1.41
N THR A 161 -31.08 -0.56 -0.62
CA THR A 161 -31.02 -2.02 -0.33
C THR A 161 -31.60 -2.93 -1.41
N GLU A 162 -32.40 -2.38 -2.34
CA GLU A 162 -33.30 -3.16 -3.20
C GLU A 162 -32.83 -3.24 -4.67
N ALA A 163 -31.73 -3.96 -4.94
CA ALA A 163 -31.21 -4.14 -6.30
C ALA A 163 -32.23 -4.80 -7.27
N GLY A 164 -33.22 -5.54 -6.76
CA GLY A 164 -34.32 -6.07 -7.59
C GLY A 164 -35.09 -5.00 -8.37
N GLY A 165 -35.15 -3.76 -7.86
CA GLY A 165 -35.75 -2.63 -8.59
C GLY A 165 -34.94 -2.21 -9.83
N ILE A 166 -33.63 -2.50 -9.85
CA ILE A 166 -32.75 -2.25 -10.99
C ILE A 166 -33.00 -3.31 -12.06
N THR A 167 -32.98 -4.59 -11.67
CA THR A 167 -33.19 -5.72 -12.59
C THR A 167 -34.60 -5.69 -13.19
N ASP A 168 -35.61 -5.25 -12.43
CA ASP A 168 -36.97 -5.00 -12.91
C ASP A 168 -36.98 -4.12 -14.17
N VAL A 169 -36.16 -3.07 -14.19
CA VAL A 169 -36.08 -2.14 -15.33
C VAL A 169 -35.18 -2.69 -16.43
N LEU A 170 -33.98 -3.18 -16.10
CA LEU A 170 -33.03 -3.71 -17.09
C LEU A 170 -33.62 -4.84 -17.95
N PHE A 171 -34.48 -5.66 -17.37
CA PHE A 171 -35.15 -6.80 -18.05
C PHE A 171 -36.60 -6.51 -18.43
N ALA A 172 -37.07 -5.26 -18.28
CA ALA A 172 -38.46 -4.84 -18.50
C ALA A 172 -39.50 -5.75 -17.82
N GLN A 173 -39.21 -6.24 -16.62
CA GLN A 173 -40.13 -7.08 -15.84
C GLN A 173 -41.45 -6.34 -15.67
N ASN A 174 -42.56 -7.03 -15.93
CA ASN A 174 -43.91 -6.44 -15.87
C ASN A 174 -44.08 -5.16 -16.72
N GLY A 175 -43.29 -4.98 -17.78
CA GLY A 175 -43.34 -3.80 -18.65
C GLY A 175 -42.75 -2.53 -18.01
N ARG A 176 -41.85 -2.67 -17.02
CA ARG A 176 -41.10 -1.56 -16.46
C ARG A 176 -40.18 -0.95 -17.52
N ASP A 177 -40.04 0.37 -17.48
CA ASP A 177 -39.20 1.17 -18.37
C ASP A 177 -38.50 2.26 -17.55
N PHE A 178 -37.41 2.79 -18.09
CA PHE A 178 -36.73 3.96 -17.56
C PHE A 178 -37.66 5.18 -17.64
N SER A 179 -37.86 5.81 -16.48
CA SER A 179 -38.64 7.04 -16.35
C SER A 179 -37.84 8.17 -15.69
N GLY A 180 -36.70 7.86 -15.09
CA GLY A 180 -35.84 8.84 -14.46
C GLY A 180 -35.26 9.81 -15.48
N LYS A 181 -35.13 11.07 -15.06
CA LYS A 181 -34.46 12.14 -15.79
C LYS A 181 -33.40 12.74 -14.87
N LEU A 182 -32.29 13.20 -15.45
CA LEU A 182 -31.20 13.81 -14.72
C LEU A 182 -31.67 15.05 -13.94
N SER A 183 -31.44 15.06 -12.63
CA SER A 183 -31.65 16.23 -11.76
C SER A 183 -30.41 17.14 -11.70
N TYR A 184 -29.29 16.72 -12.30
CA TYR A 184 -28.04 17.44 -12.43
C TYR A 184 -27.53 17.35 -13.87
N SER A 185 -26.89 18.40 -14.38
CA SER A 185 -26.19 18.32 -15.66
C SER A 185 -25.00 17.36 -15.54
N TRP A 186 -24.74 16.57 -16.58
CA TRP A 186 -23.62 15.63 -16.63
C TRP A 186 -22.42 16.27 -17.35
N PRO A 187 -21.19 16.22 -16.77
CA PRO A 187 -20.03 16.89 -17.32
C PRO A 187 -19.60 16.30 -18.67
N LYS A 188 -19.18 17.18 -19.60
CA LYS A 188 -18.55 16.81 -20.89
C LYS A 188 -17.03 16.81 -20.83
N LYS A 189 -16.47 17.56 -19.88
CA LYS A 189 -15.04 17.78 -19.65
C LYS A 189 -14.69 17.40 -18.21
N LYS A 190 -13.43 17.01 -17.98
CA LYS A 190 -12.90 16.64 -16.67
C LYS A 190 -13.10 17.76 -15.63
N CYS A 191 -13.15 19.02 -16.09
CA CYS A 191 -13.36 20.21 -15.24
C CYS A 191 -14.64 21.01 -15.54
N SER A 192 -15.71 20.35 -15.99
CA SER A 192 -17.06 20.93 -15.99
C SER A 192 -17.73 20.77 -14.61
N THR A 193 -17.27 21.54 -13.62
CA THR A 193 -17.63 21.40 -12.20
C THR A 193 -18.84 22.21 -11.76
N THR A 194 -19.17 23.31 -12.44
CA THR A 194 -20.27 24.23 -12.03
C THR A 194 -21.25 24.52 -13.18
N ILE A 195 -21.69 23.46 -13.85
CA ILE A 195 -22.53 23.49 -15.06
C ILE A 195 -24.05 23.44 -14.76
N ASN A 196 -24.57 24.41 -14.04
CA ASN A 196 -25.96 24.44 -13.61
C ASN A 196 -26.91 24.96 -14.70
N ARG A 197 -28.12 24.39 -14.79
CA ARG A 197 -29.17 24.92 -15.67
C ARG A 197 -29.57 26.33 -15.24
N HIS A 198 -29.93 27.19 -16.19
CA HIS A 198 -30.60 28.45 -15.87
C HIS A 198 -31.90 28.21 -15.09
N ALA A 199 -32.12 28.99 -14.03
CA ALA A 199 -33.32 28.89 -13.21
C ALA A 199 -34.53 29.49 -13.95
N PRO A 200 -35.51 28.68 -14.41
CA PRO A 200 -36.59 29.18 -15.26
C PRO A 200 -37.57 30.12 -14.53
N ASN A 201 -37.51 30.15 -13.19
CA ASN A 201 -38.33 30.98 -12.32
C ASN A 201 -37.69 32.33 -11.96
N ILE A 202 -36.50 32.63 -12.49
CA ILE A 202 -35.81 33.91 -12.30
C ILE A 202 -35.84 34.64 -13.64
N GLU A 203 -36.60 35.73 -13.70
CA GLU A 203 -36.62 36.62 -14.87
C GLU A 203 -35.24 37.25 -15.06
N ASP A 204 -34.76 37.30 -16.31
CA ASP A 204 -33.43 37.79 -16.67
C ASP A 204 -32.28 37.13 -15.87
N TYR A 205 -32.35 35.81 -15.64
CA TYR A 205 -31.30 35.06 -14.95
C TYR A 205 -29.92 35.34 -15.56
N VAL A 206 -29.00 35.79 -14.71
CA VAL A 206 -27.59 35.95 -15.04
C VAL A 206 -26.82 34.84 -14.35
N THR A 207 -26.07 34.07 -15.11
CA THR A 207 -25.14 33.05 -14.59
C THR A 207 -24.14 33.71 -13.62
N PRO A 208 -24.08 33.29 -12.35
CA PRO A 208 -23.07 33.76 -11.40
C PRO A 208 -21.65 33.54 -11.94
N GLU A 209 -20.70 34.40 -11.55
CA GLU A 209 -19.29 34.28 -11.97
C GLU A 209 -18.64 32.96 -11.53
N THR A 210 -19.16 32.32 -10.49
CA THR A 210 -18.72 31.00 -9.99
C THR A 210 -19.26 29.84 -10.81
N GLU A 211 -20.23 30.07 -11.70
CA GLU A 211 -20.80 29.06 -12.60
C GLU A 211 -20.15 29.12 -13.99
N GLN A 212 -19.98 27.96 -14.60
CA GLN A 212 -19.43 27.85 -15.95
C GLN A 212 -20.51 28.05 -17.01
N ASP A 213 -20.12 28.61 -18.16
CA ASP A 213 -21.03 28.80 -19.29
C ASP A 213 -21.45 27.45 -19.91
N ILE A 214 -22.74 27.11 -19.76
CA ILE A 214 -23.35 25.88 -20.24
C ILE A 214 -23.67 25.88 -21.75
N GLU A 215 -23.48 27.00 -22.44
CA GLU A 215 -23.58 27.08 -23.91
C GLU A 215 -22.21 27.16 -24.59
N GLY A 216 -21.14 27.31 -23.80
CA GLY A 216 -19.75 27.40 -24.25
C GLY A 216 -18.98 26.08 -24.19
N GLU A 217 -17.71 26.16 -23.80
CA GLU A 217 -16.81 25.00 -23.68
C GLU A 217 -17.29 23.96 -22.65
N HIS A 218 -17.95 24.42 -21.59
CA HIS A 218 -18.46 23.58 -20.52
C HIS A 218 -19.90 23.09 -20.75
N LYS A 219 -20.42 23.18 -21.99
CA LYS A 219 -21.72 22.62 -22.33
C LYS A 219 -21.86 21.17 -21.83
N PRO A 220 -22.91 20.85 -21.04
CA PRO A 220 -23.10 19.50 -20.50
C PRO A 220 -23.13 18.43 -21.59
N LEU A 221 -22.59 17.24 -21.30
CA LEU A 221 -22.74 16.07 -22.16
C LEU A 221 -24.20 15.63 -22.19
N PHE A 222 -24.80 15.51 -21.00
CA PHE A 222 -26.22 15.29 -20.82
C PHE A 222 -26.79 16.46 -20.01
N PRO A 223 -27.69 17.28 -20.58
CA PRO A 223 -28.27 18.41 -19.87
C PRO A 223 -29.22 17.94 -18.76
N TYR A 224 -29.54 18.83 -17.82
CA TYR A 224 -30.63 18.62 -16.87
C TYR A 224 -31.90 18.15 -17.59
N GLY A 225 -32.56 17.14 -17.05
CA GLY A 225 -33.77 16.55 -17.61
C GLY A 225 -33.53 15.53 -18.72
N TYR A 226 -32.27 15.26 -19.10
CA TYR A 226 -31.94 14.17 -20.02
C TYR A 226 -32.25 12.80 -19.41
N GLY A 227 -32.55 11.82 -20.26
CA GLY A 227 -32.74 10.42 -19.89
C GLY A 227 -33.51 9.70 -20.98
N LEU A 228 -33.00 8.57 -21.43
CA LEU A 228 -33.64 7.76 -22.46
C LEU A 228 -34.72 6.84 -21.84
N SER A 229 -35.54 6.24 -22.70
CA SER A 229 -36.44 5.15 -22.34
C SER A 229 -36.54 4.18 -23.52
N TYR A 230 -37.12 2.99 -23.33
CA TYR A 230 -37.25 2.01 -24.42
C TYR A 230 -38.07 2.54 -25.60
N GLY A 231 -39.08 3.38 -25.32
CA GLY A 231 -39.87 4.07 -26.35
C GLY A 231 -39.23 5.33 -26.93
N ASN A 232 -38.15 5.85 -26.35
CA ASN A 232 -37.48 7.08 -26.80
C ASN A 232 -35.96 6.97 -26.64
N ASN A 233 -35.35 6.29 -27.61
CA ASN A 233 -33.92 6.06 -27.70
C ASN A 233 -33.30 6.86 -28.85
N ASN A 234 -33.25 8.19 -28.68
CA ASN A 234 -32.70 9.12 -29.68
C ASN A 234 -31.68 10.05 -28.99
N PRO A 235 -30.43 9.62 -28.80
CA PRO A 235 -29.40 10.48 -28.23
C PRO A 235 -29.11 11.68 -29.16
N SER A 236 -28.80 12.83 -28.58
CA SER A 236 -28.49 14.06 -29.32
C SER A 236 -27.03 14.16 -29.79
N GLU A 237 -26.18 13.24 -29.34
CA GLU A 237 -24.74 13.18 -29.57
C GLU A 237 -24.36 11.75 -29.97
N ASP A 238 -23.22 11.57 -30.64
CA ASP A 238 -22.65 10.24 -30.90
C ASP A 238 -21.98 9.72 -29.63
N LEU A 239 -22.69 8.85 -28.89
CA LEU A 239 -22.22 8.30 -27.61
C LEU A 239 -21.24 7.13 -27.77
N ASP A 240 -20.93 6.72 -29.00
CA ASP A 240 -19.91 5.69 -29.28
C ASP A 240 -18.52 6.32 -29.49
N ASN A 241 -18.46 7.63 -29.79
CA ASN A 241 -17.22 8.33 -30.14
C ASN A 241 -17.11 9.69 -29.43
N LEU A 242 -17.38 9.72 -28.13
CA LEU A 242 -17.19 10.91 -27.31
C LEU A 242 -15.71 11.30 -27.26
N PRO A 243 -15.38 12.58 -27.48
CA PRO A 243 -14.00 13.03 -27.34
C PRO A 243 -13.55 12.92 -25.87
N LEU A 244 -12.34 12.40 -25.69
CA LEU A 244 -11.70 12.38 -24.38
C LEU A 244 -10.98 13.71 -24.11
N ASP A 245 -11.07 14.18 -22.88
CA ASP A 245 -10.42 15.40 -22.41
C ASP A 245 -9.00 15.08 -21.92
N PRO A 246 -7.93 15.62 -22.54
CA PRO A 246 -6.54 15.22 -22.26
C PRO A 246 -5.95 15.85 -20.99
N ARG A 247 -6.78 16.46 -20.13
CA ARG A 247 -6.31 17.15 -18.92
C ARG A 247 -5.89 16.14 -17.86
N GLU A 248 -4.66 16.29 -17.36
CA GLU A 248 -4.06 15.41 -16.34
C GLU A 248 -3.75 16.15 -15.03
N PHE A 249 -4.31 17.34 -14.83
CA PHE A 249 -4.06 18.20 -13.66
C PHE A 249 -5.36 18.76 -13.08
N GLY A 250 -5.35 19.08 -11.79
CA GLY A 250 -6.53 19.41 -11.01
C GLY A 250 -7.30 20.63 -11.50
N CYS A 251 -8.62 20.67 -11.28
CA CYS A 251 -9.46 21.73 -11.83
C CYS A 251 -9.12 23.13 -11.29
N GLY A 252 -8.97 24.10 -12.20
CA GLY A 252 -8.56 25.47 -11.84
C GLY A 252 -7.08 25.61 -11.48
N GLN A 253 -6.27 24.60 -11.79
CA GLN A 253 -4.80 24.69 -11.79
C GLN A 253 -4.29 24.89 -13.21
N ASP A 254 -3.12 25.54 -13.31
CA ASP A 254 -2.33 25.58 -14.53
C ASP A 254 -1.60 24.23 -14.71
N GLU A 255 -1.18 23.94 -15.95
CA GLU A 255 -0.37 22.76 -16.23
C GLU A 255 0.97 22.87 -15.45
N PRO A 256 1.39 21.84 -14.69
CA PRO A 256 2.65 21.89 -13.96
C PRO A 256 3.85 22.13 -14.90
N ASP A 257 4.70 23.13 -14.62
CA ASP A 257 5.75 23.60 -15.55
C ASP A 257 7.17 23.10 -15.20
N ASP A 258 7.43 22.64 -13.97
CA ASP A 258 8.81 22.54 -13.47
C ASP A 258 9.17 21.28 -12.67
N GLY A 259 8.23 20.34 -12.51
CA GLY A 259 8.46 19.17 -11.65
C GLY A 259 8.72 19.55 -10.20
N ILE A 260 8.18 20.68 -9.73
CA ILE A 260 8.18 21.13 -8.34
C ILE A 260 6.74 21.07 -7.83
N ALA A 261 6.51 20.41 -6.71
CA ALA A 261 5.18 20.36 -6.11
C ALA A 261 4.77 21.72 -5.53
N THR A 262 3.52 22.11 -5.78
CA THR A 262 2.93 23.40 -5.32
C THR A 262 1.74 23.23 -4.39
N ASP A 263 1.31 21.99 -4.16
CA ASP A 263 0.21 21.61 -3.27
C ASP A 263 0.70 20.56 -2.27
N ASN A 264 -0.01 20.38 -1.16
CA ASN A 264 0.30 19.30 -0.23
C ASN A 264 -0.02 17.92 -0.84
N LEU A 265 0.78 16.91 -0.52
CA LEU A 265 0.37 15.51 -0.62
C LEU A 265 -0.27 15.10 0.69
N GLU A 266 -1.59 14.93 0.70
CA GLU A 266 -2.34 14.54 1.91
C GLU A 266 -2.34 13.01 2.04
N ILE A 267 -1.52 12.49 2.97
CA ILE A 267 -1.28 11.05 3.15
C ILE A 267 -2.33 10.44 4.08
N PHE A 268 -2.58 11.09 5.22
CA PHE A 268 -3.57 10.64 6.20
C PHE A 268 -4.15 11.84 6.96
N GLY A 269 -5.47 11.93 7.04
CA GLY A 269 -6.17 13.02 7.75
C GLY A 269 -7.40 13.49 6.98
N ARG A 270 -7.95 14.62 7.39
CA ARG A 270 -9.24 15.14 6.87
C ARG A 270 -9.25 15.40 5.36
N SER A 271 -8.09 15.67 4.79
CA SER A 271 -7.91 16.05 3.39
C SER A 271 -7.39 14.92 2.52
N SER A 272 -7.12 13.74 3.08
CA SER A 272 -6.62 12.59 2.32
C SER A 272 -7.65 12.12 1.29
N SER A 273 -7.19 11.70 0.12
CA SER A 273 -8.00 11.16 -0.99
C SER A 273 -8.22 9.64 -0.90
N GLY A 274 -7.57 8.98 0.07
CA GLY A 274 -7.54 7.52 0.18
C GLY A 274 -6.56 6.83 -0.78
N GLU A 275 -5.60 7.57 -1.31
CA GLU A 275 -4.47 7.04 -2.10
C GLU A 275 -3.56 6.15 -1.24
N PHE A 276 -3.26 6.59 -0.02
CA PHE A 276 -2.54 5.83 0.98
C PHE A 276 -3.51 5.19 1.99
N VAL A 277 -3.36 3.90 2.20
CA VAL A 277 -4.13 3.09 3.14
C VAL A 277 -3.32 2.90 4.41
N ALA A 278 -3.95 3.17 5.54
CA ALA A 278 -3.40 2.90 6.85
C ALA A 278 -3.39 1.40 7.14
N ARG A 279 -2.22 0.85 7.48
CA ARG A 279 -2.01 -0.58 7.75
C ARG A 279 -1.10 -0.77 8.95
N MET A 280 -1.23 -1.94 9.58
CA MET A 280 -0.33 -2.41 10.61
C MET A 280 0.16 -3.82 10.30
N SER A 281 1.40 -4.13 10.67
CA SER A 281 1.95 -5.49 10.61
C SER A 281 3.10 -5.68 11.60
N GLY A 282 3.59 -6.91 11.74
CA GLY A 282 4.69 -7.26 12.65
C GLY A 282 4.79 -8.77 12.87
N ASP A 283 5.58 -9.18 13.85
CA ASP A 283 5.86 -10.59 14.16
C ASP A 283 4.57 -11.41 14.38
N ASN A 284 3.60 -10.85 15.10
CA ASN A 284 2.31 -11.50 15.40
C ASN A 284 1.47 -11.80 14.16
N THR A 285 1.70 -11.08 13.07
CA THR A 285 1.00 -11.27 11.78
C THR A 285 1.84 -12.04 10.77
N GLY A 286 3.07 -12.43 11.11
CA GLY A 286 4.04 -12.91 10.12
C GLY A 286 4.28 -11.89 9.01
N TRP A 287 4.26 -10.59 9.35
CA TRP A 287 4.38 -9.45 8.44
C TRP A 287 3.23 -9.26 7.43
N ALA A 288 2.16 -10.05 7.51
CA ALA A 288 0.98 -9.82 6.69
C ALA A 288 0.31 -8.46 7.05
N PRO A 289 -0.09 -7.65 6.05
CA PRO A 289 -0.75 -6.37 6.29
C PRO A 289 -2.14 -6.56 6.90
N VAL A 290 -2.47 -5.72 7.88
CA VAL A 290 -3.83 -5.56 8.43
C VAL A 290 -4.25 -4.11 8.24
N GLU A 291 -5.31 -3.88 7.47
CA GLU A 291 -5.87 -2.53 7.25
C GLU A 291 -6.43 -1.96 8.56
N VAL A 292 -6.12 -0.70 8.83
CA VAL A 292 -6.61 0.04 9.99
C VAL A 292 -8.05 0.48 9.72
N SER A 293 -8.96 0.10 10.61
CA SER A 293 -10.36 0.51 10.55
C SER A 293 -10.52 2.01 10.79
N ASN A 294 -11.39 2.64 10.00
CA ASN A 294 -11.79 4.05 10.18
C ASN A 294 -12.99 4.18 11.14
N GLY A 295 -13.71 3.09 11.43
CA GLY A 295 -14.89 3.06 12.29
C GLY A 295 -14.69 2.44 13.67
N SER A 296 -13.65 1.62 13.87
CA SER A 296 -13.50 0.77 15.05
C SER A 296 -12.04 0.51 15.45
N GLU A 297 -11.83 -0.11 16.62
CA GLU A 297 -10.48 -0.52 17.08
C GLU A 297 -9.92 -1.62 16.17
N THR A 298 -8.65 -1.50 15.78
CA THR A 298 -7.91 -2.55 15.06
C THR A 298 -6.71 -2.97 15.91
N SER A 299 -6.46 -4.28 16.04
CA SER A 299 -5.36 -4.79 16.87
C SER A 299 -4.70 -6.01 16.23
N ILE A 300 -3.36 -6.05 16.27
CA ILE A 300 -2.53 -7.21 15.93
C ILE A 300 -1.79 -7.77 17.16
N GLY A 301 -2.34 -7.54 18.35
CA GLY A 301 -1.80 -8.01 19.62
C GLY A 301 -0.83 -7.01 20.27
N ASN A 302 0.32 -6.75 19.64
CA ASN A 302 1.36 -5.86 20.17
C ASN A 302 1.29 -4.42 19.60
N LEU A 303 0.33 -4.16 18.71
CA LEU A 303 0.01 -2.85 18.16
C LEU A 303 -1.50 -2.74 18.02
N THR A 304 -2.07 -1.62 18.49
CA THR A 304 -3.51 -1.34 18.44
C THR A 304 -3.74 0.10 17.99
N THR A 305 -4.75 0.32 17.15
CA THR A 305 -5.18 1.65 16.71
C THR A 305 -6.67 1.86 16.99
N LYS A 306 -7.06 3.10 17.26
CA LYS A 306 -8.46 3.52 17.42
C LYS A 306 -8.72 4.82 16.67
N PRO A 307 -9.77 4.92 15.84
CA PRO A 307 -10.15 6.18 15.24
C PRO A 307 -10.60 7.16 16.34
N ILE A 308 -10.12 8.40 16.25
CA ILE A 308 -10.45 9.50 17.15
C ILE A 308 -10.78 10.76 16.33
N ASN A 309 -11.29 11.78 17.00
CA ASN A 309 -11.58 13.07 16.39
C ASN A 309 -10.50 14.07 16.78
N TYR A 310 -9.98 14.82 15.83
CA TYR A 310 -9.04 15.91 16.08
C TYR A 310 -9.55 17.22 15.46
N MET A 311 -9.41 17.40 14.14
CA MET A 311 -9.89 18.60 13.44
C MET A 311 -11.29 18.37 12.85
N HIS A 312 -11.58 17.12 12.51
CA HIS A 312 -12.87 16.62 12.04
C HIS A 312 -13.24 15.32 12.76
N GLN A 313 -14.39 14.75 12.39
CA GLN A 313 -14.78 13.44 12.89
C GLN A 313 -13.95 12.35 12.19
N GLN A 314 -13.35 11.44 12.96
CA GLN A 314 -12.57 10.28 12.51
C GLN A 314 -11.40 10.61 11.56
N ASP A 315 -10.69 11.72 11.81
CA ASP A 315 -9.55 12.20 10.99
C ASP A 315 -8.17 11.94 11.62
N ALA A 316 -8.14 11.32 12.81
CA ALA A 316 -6.93 10.97 13.53
C ALA A 316 -7.06 9.56 14.14
N ILE A 317 -5.93 8.98 14.55
CA ILE A 317 -5.88 7.68 15.23
C ILE A 317 -5.10 7.78 16.54
N ASN A 318 -5.63 7.16 17.59
CA ASN A 318 -4.84 6.78 18.74
C ASN A 318 -4.08 5.49 18.41
N VAL A 319 -2.81 5.42 18.80
CA VAL A 319 -1.89 4.31 18.49
C VAL A 319 -1.23 3.86 19.79
N VAL A 320 -1.32 2.56 20.07
CA VAL A 320 -0.73 1.91 21.25
C VAL A 320 0.23 0.82 20.80
N PHE A 321 1.52 1.05 21.02
CA PHE A 321 2.54 0.02 20.94
C PHE A 321 2.64 -0.65 22.31
N SER A 322 2.64 -1.98 22.36
CA SER A 322 2.72 -2.75 23.61
C SER A 322 3.46 -4.07 23.42
N GLY A 323 3.80 -4.75 24.50
CA GLY A 323 4.42 -6.09 24.43
C GLY A 323 5.83 -6.10 23.83
N GLU A 324 6.22 -7.28 23.33
CA GLU A 324 7.52 -7.54 22.68
C GLU A 324 7.33 -7.79 21.18
N GLY A 325 8.45 -7.84 20.44
CA GLY A 325 8.47 -8.16 19.01
C GLY A 325 8.39 -6.94 18.10
N ALA A 326 8.80 -7.13 16.84
CA ALA A 326 8.75 -6.13 15.80
C ALA A 326 7.29 -5.81 15.42
N ARG A 327 6.97 -4.51 15.30
CA ARG A 327 5.67 -4.02 14.87
C ARG A 327 5.78 -2.67 14.18
N GLN A 328 4.87 -2.41 13.24
CA GLN A 328 4.82 -1.19 12.47
C GLN A 328 3.41 -0.72 12.15
N LEU A 329 3.23 0.60 12.11
CA LEU A 329 2.08 1.31 11.57
C LEU A 329 2.55 2.10 10.35
N TYR A 330 1.84 2.02 9.23
CA TYR A 330 2.27 2.66 7.99
C TYR A 330 1.12 3.07 7.08
N MET A 331 1.42 4.01 6.18
CA MET A 331 0.53 4.56 5.16
C MET A 331 1.12 4.23 3.79
N GLN A 332 0.51 3.30 3.07
CA GLN A 332 1.04 2.76 1.80
C GLN A 332 0.02 2.89 0.69
N THR A 333 0.48 3.09 -0.54
CA THR A 333 -0.37 3.06 -1.74
C THR A 333 -1.29 1.84 -1.73
N TYR A 334 -2.52 2.04 -2.21
CA TYR A 334 -3.56 1.01 -2.19
C TYR A 334 -3.09 -0.31 -2.82
N ASP A 335 -2.46 -0.24 -3.99
CA ASP A 335 -1.98 -1.39 -4.77
C ASP A 335 -0.52 -1.78 -4.47
N GLU A 336 0.07 -1.16 -3.44
CA GLU A 336 1.43 -1.38 -2.96
C GLU A 336 2.55 -1.01 -3.95
N LYS A 337 2.22 -0.40 -5.09
CA LYS A 337 3.19 0.00 -6.11
C LYS A 337 3.77 1.38 -5.83
N GLY A 338 4.98 1.59 -6.34
CA GLY A 338 5.67 2.87 -6.28
C GLY A 338 5.06 3.90 -7.21
N GLU A 339 4.94 5.13 -6.71
CA GLU A 339 4.54 6.29 -7.48
C GLU A 339 5.64 7.36 -7.47
N ASP A 340 5.76 8.08 -8.59
CA ASP A 340 6.72 9.18 -8.68
C ASP A 340 6.25 10.36 -7.81
N ARG A 341 7.06 10.67 -6.80
CA ARG A 341 6.89 11.82 -5.89
C ARG A 341 8.14 12.70 -5.84
N ASN A 342 9.00 12.62 -6.85
CA ASN A 342 10.24 13.40 -6.92
C ASN A 342 9.98 14.91 -6.95
N SER A 343 8.80 15.34 -7.38
CA SER A 343 8.39 16.74 -7.34
C SER A 343 8.34 17.35 -5.95
N TYR A 344 8.08 16.56 -4.92
CA TYR A 344 8.11 17.01 -3.52
C TYR A 344 9.54 17.18 -3.00
N LEU A 345 10.47 16.31 -3.43
CA LEU A 345 11.88 16.48 -3.11
C LEU A 345 12.46 17.74 -3.77
N ASN A 346 12.11 17.98 -5.05
CA ASN A 346 12.48 19.21 -5.77
C ASN A 346 11.89 20.48 -5.15
N ALA A 347 10.80 20.35 -4.37
CA ALA A 347 10.14 21.45 -3.69
C ALA A 347 10.69 21.75 -2.28
N ASP A 348 11.83 21.14 -1.92
CA ASP A 348 12.39 21.18 -0.56
C ASP A 348 11.32 20.82 0.51
N ALA A 349 10.43 19.88 0.20
CA ALA A 349 9.28 19.61 1.05
C ALA A 349 9.66 18.95 2.38
N THR A 350 8.78 19.10 3.36
CA THR A 350 8.83 18.37 4.64
C THR A 350 7.69 17.35 4.72
N LEU A 351 7.96 16.17 5.26
CA LEU A 351 6.92 15.35 5.88
C LEU A 351 6.47 16.04 7.17
N GLN A 352 5.19 16.40 7.24
CA GLN A 352 4.57 16.95 8.43
C GLN A 352 3.50 16.00 8.97
N PHE A 353 3.45 15.84 10.29
CA PHE A 353 2.38 15.11 10.96
C PHE A 353 2.11 15.72 12.34
N ASP A 354 0.87 15.67 12.76
CA ASP A 354 0.46 16.13 14.09
C ASP A 354 0.48 14.95 15.05
N ILE A 355 1.09 15.12 16.22
CA ILE A 355 1.21 14.10 17.25
C ILE A 355 0.88 14.66 18.63
N ASP A 356 0.17 13.89 19.45
CA ASP A 356 -0.09 14.17 20.87
C ASP A 356 0.29 12.92 21.69
N VAL A 357 1.46 12.99 22.34
CA VAL A 357 2.05 11.87 23.08
C VAL A 357 1.33 11.68 24.41
N LYS A 358 0.78 10.48 24.62
CA LYS A 358 0.04 10.10 25.85
C LYS A 358 0.90 9.30 26.82
N LYS A 359 1.87 8.54 26.31
CA LYS A 359 2.83 7.79 27.09
C LYS A 359 4.20 7.86 26.41
N GLU A 360 5.25 7.99 27.21
CA GLU A 360 6.61 8.25 26.75
C GLU A 360 7.06 7.27 25.66
N VAL A 361 7.52 7.83 24.54
CA VAL A 361 7.98 7.10 23.36
C VAL A 361 9.48 6.82 23.50
N PRO A 362 9.97 5.61 23.17
CA PRO A 362 11.40 5.32 23.25
C PRO A 362 12.20 6.09 22.19
N ASP A 363 13.42 6.47 22.54
CA ASP A 363 14.33 7.25 21.69
C ASP A 363 14.57 6.61 20.31
N ASN A 364 14.59 5.27 20.26
CA ASN A 364 14.83 4.49 19.04
C ASN A 364 13.56 4.14 18.25
N LEU A 365 12.43 4.82 18.46
CA LEU A 365 11.31 4.75 17.51
C LEU A 365 11.80 5.23 16.13
N ILE A 366 11.61 4.40 15.11
CA ILE A 366 12.05 4.70 13.75
C ILE A 366 10.89 5.29 12.95
N LEU A 367 11.17 6.35 12.20
CA LEU A 367 10.35 6.83 11.10
C LEU A 367 10.99 6.40 9.78
N SER A 368 10.22 5.74 8.92
CA SER A 368 10.68 5.21 7.64
C SER A 368 9.77 5.63 6.48
N MET A 369 10.33 5.61 5.27
CA MET A 369 9.62 5.67 3.99
C MET A 369 10.17 4.59 3.06
N HIS A 370 9.31 3.94 2.28
CA HIS A 370 9.73 2.86 1.37
C HIS A 370 9.45 3.19 -0.10
N CYS A 371 10.33 2.72 -0.98
CA CYS A 371 10.33 2.91 -2.44
C CYS A 371 10.22 1.57 -3.20
N GLU A 372 9.27 0.73 -2.78
CA GLU A 372 9.22 -0.72 -3.04
C GLU A 372 10.38 -1.47 -2.37
N TRP A 373 10.07 -2.44 -1.51
CA TRP A 373 11.09 -3.21 -0.79
C TRP A 373 12.13 -3.80 -1.78
N PRO A 374 13.45 -3.78 -1.47
CA PRO A 374 14.08 -3.38 -0.21
C PRO A 374 14.48 -1.91 -0.11
N CYS A 375 13.97 -1.05 -0.99
CA CYS A 375 14.31 0.38 -1.00
C CYS A 375 13.57 1.11 0.12
N PHE A 376 14.31 1.76 1.02
CA PHE A 376 13.77 2.60 2.09
C PHE A 376 14.77 3.66 2.54
N GLY A 377 14.29 4.64 3.31
CA GLY A 377 15.13 5.53 4.12
C GLY A 377 14.54 5.69 5.50
N GLU A 378 15.41 5.77 6.52
CA GLU A 378 15.04 5.72 7.93
C GLU A 378 15.71 6.84 8.73
N VAL A 379 15.02 7.29 9.78
CA VAL A 379 15.53 8.22 10.78
C VAL A 379 15.02 7.86 12.18
N GLU A 380 15.76 8.22 13.22
CA GLU A 380 15.33 8.02 14.61
C GLU A 380 14.46 9.19 15.08
N ILE A 381 13.14 8.98 15.04
CA ILE A 381 12.17 10.03 15.38
C ILE A 381 11.91 10.12 16.88
N GLY A 382 12.10 9.03 17.63
CA GLY A 382 11.74 8.94 19.05
C GLY A 382 12.35 10.06 19.91
N LYS A 383 13.64 10.36 19.70
CA LYS A 383 14.43 11.36 20.45
C LYS A 383 13.87 12.78 20.41
N VAL A 384 13.13 13.12 19.35
CA VAL A 384 12.66 14.48 19.07
C VAL A 384 11.17 14.66 19.33
N LEU A 385 10.45 13.57 19.63
CA LEU A 385 9.02 13.66 19.93
C LEU A 385 8.77 14.33 21.28
N PRO A 386 7.64 15.06 21.42
CA PRO A 386 7.33 15.75 22.65
C PRO A 386 7.06 14.77 23.80
N LYS A 387 7.42 15.18 25.01
CA LYS A 387 7.07 14.42 26.22
C LYS A 387 5.56 14.49 26.48
N PRO A 388 4.97 13.44 27.08
CA PRO A 388 3.56 13.48 27.48
C PRO A 388 3.31 14.57 28.52
N LEU A 389 2.12 15.15 28.49
CA LEU A 389 1.66 16.03 29.56
C LEU A 389 1.52 15.26 30.89
N GLU A 390 1.72 15.95 32.02
CA GLU A 390 1.44 15.36 33.35
C GLU A 390 -0.03 14.94 33.49
N ASP A 391 -0.95 15.69 32.88
CA ASP A 391 -2.37 15.36 32.76
C ASP A 391 -2.68 14.91 31.33
N THR A 392 -2.62 13.60 31.10
CA THR A 392 -2.82 12.97 29.78
C THR A 392 -4.25 13.06 29.25
N SER A 393 -5.20 13.53 30.09
CA SER A 393 -6.57 13.82 29.65
C SER A 393 -6.68 15.10 28.82
N GLN A 394 -5.66 15.96 28.89
CA GLN A 394 -5.53 17.11 28.02
C GLN A 394 -4.83 16.70 26.72
N GLU A 395 -5.21 17.35 25.62
CA GLU A 395 -4.57 17.17 24.32
C GLU A 395 -3.49 18.23 24.12
N ASN A 396 -2.32 17.80 23.62
CA ASN A 396 -1.19 18.65 23.32
C ASN A 396 -0.61 18.32 21.93
N TRP A 397 -1.45 18.47 20.92
CA TRP A 397 -1.07 18.29 19.53
C TRP A 397 0.08 19.22 19.13
N GLN A 398 1.11 18.63 18.55
CA GLN A 398 2.27 19.33 18.00
C GLN A 398 2.54 18.82 16.59
N THR A 399 2.84 19.73 15.66
CA THR A 399 3.25 19.36 14.31
C THR A 399 4.75 19.09 14.30
N ILE A 400 5.13 17.88 13.93
CA ILE A 400 6.51 17.49 13.67
C ILE A 400 6.79 17.68 12.19
N LYS A 401 7.94 18.27 11.85
CA LYS A 401 8.35 18.56 10.47
C LYS A 401 9.71 17.94 10.19
N VAL A 402 9.72 16.92 9.35
CA VAL A 402 10.91 16.17 8.94
C VAL A 402 11.21 16.52 7.47
N PRO A 403 12.37 17.12 7.15
CA PRO A 403 12.76 17.35 5.77
C PRO A 403 12.82 16.03 5.00
N LEU A 404 12.18 15.96 3.82
CA LEU A 404 12.22 14.75 2.98
C LEU A 404 13.65 14.39 2.57
N GLN A 405 14.53 15.40 2.47
CA GLN A 405 15.95 15.21 2.20
C GLN A 405 16.64 14.29 3.21
N CYS A 406 16.23 14.30 4.49
CA CYS A 406 16.84 13.41 5.49
C CYS A 406 16.57 11.93 5.17
N LEU A 407 15.39 11.61 4.64
CA LEU A 407 15.05 10.24 4.24
C LEU A 407 15.75 9.90 2.92
N ALA A 408 15.84 10.85 1.98
CA ALA A 408 16.57 10.68 0.72
C ALA A 408 18.06 10.38 0.93
N ASP A 409 18.71 11.14 1.84
CA ASP A 409 20.11 10.95 2.21
C ASP A 409 20.37 9.58 2.86
N ASN A 410 19.33 8.96 3.43
CA ASN A 410 19.36 7.63 4.04
C ASN A 410 18.80 6.52 3.12
N GLY A 411 18.72 6.74 1.80
CA GLY A 411 18.44 5.68 0.81
C GLY A 411 17.05 5.73 0.15
N MET A 412 16.16 6.62 0.59
CA MET A 412 14.82 6.75 0.01
C MET A 412 14.86 7.29 -1.43
N SER A 413 14.18 6.59 -2.36
CA SER A 413 14.03 6.98 -3.77
C SER A 413 12.60 7.43 -4.09
N PHE A 414 12.35 8.74 -4.08
CA PHE A 414 11.02 9.33 -4.31
C PHE A 414 10.34 9.02 -5.65
N PRO A 415 11.04 8.69 -6.76
CA PRO A 415 10.40 8.20 -7.98
C PRO A 415 9.60 6.89 -7.84
N TYR A 416 9.81 6.13 -6.75
CA TYR A 416 9.20 4.81 -6.53
C TYR A 416 8.50 4.72 -5.17
N LEU A 417 8.10 5.85 -4.57
CA LEU A 417 7.49 5.87 -3.23
C LEU A 417 6.22 5.01 -3.19
N ASN A 418 6.18 4.01 -2.33
CA ASN A 418 4.95 3.25 -2.06
C ASN A 418 4.49 3.38 -0.61
N THR A 419 5.40 3.51 0.37
CA THR A 419 5.06 3.76 1.77
C THR A 419 5.52 5.15 2.17
N ALA A 420 4.57 6.08 2.27
CA ALA A 420 4.84 7.51 2.52
C ALA A 420 5.09 7.85 3.99
N PHE A 421 4.71 6.96 4.90
CA PHE A 421 4.92 7.13 6.34
C PHE A 421 4.92 5.76 7.00
N LEU A 422 5.90 5.48 7.85
CA LEU A 422 5.98 4.26 8.63
C LEU A 422 6.62 4.53 9.98
N LEU A 423 5.99 4.07 11.06
CA LEU A 423 6.58 4.03 12.39
C LEU A 423 6.87 2.59 12.76
N TYR A 424 8.11 2.30 13.13
CA TYR A 424 8.59 0.96 13.47
C TYR A 424 9.23 0.91 14.85
N SER A 425 8.95 -0.16 15.59
CA SER A 425 9.66 -0.49 16.82
C SER A 425 9.74 -2.01 17.03
N ASN A 426 10.87 -2.47 17.53
CA ASN A 426 11.11 -3.83 18.02
C ASN A 426 11.38 -3.89 19.53
N GLU A 427 11.40 -2.74 20.21
CA GLU A 427 11.69 -2.68 21.64
C GLU A 427 10.55 -3.24 22.49
N PRO A 428 10.85 -3.94 23.60
CA PRO A 428 9.87 -4.32 24.60
C PRO A 428 9.43 -3.10 25.41
N ALA A 429 8.61 -2.24 24.79
CA ALA A 429 8.16 -0.98 25.34
C ALA A 429 6.66 -0.77 25.08
N GLU A 430 5.99 -0.19 26.07
CA GLU A 430 4.59 0.21 25.94
C GLU A 430 4.51 1.74 25.89
N PHE A 431 4.11 2.27 24.74
CA PHE A 431 3.99 3.71 24.49
C PHE A 431 2.74 4.02 23.66
N GLU A 432 2.27 5.25 23.76
CA GLU A 432 0.95 5.66 23.26
C GLU A 432 0.98 7.10 22.79
N PHE A 433 0.38 7.36 21.63
CA PHE A 433 0.20 8.69 21.08
C PHE A 433 -1.03 8.75 20.18
N ASN A 434 -1.57 9.95 20.02
CA ASN A 434 -2.50 10.27 18.95
C ASN A 434 -1.73 10.80 17.74
N LEU A 435 -2.16 10.45 16.54
CA LEU A 435 -1.51 10.79 15.26
C LEU A 435 -2.56 11.26 14.25
N GLY A 436 -2.27 12.34 13.52
CA GLY A 436 -3.16 12.89 12.50
C GLY A 436 -2.43 13.80 11.50
N GLU A 437 -3.16 14.23 10.46
CA GLU A 437 -2.71 15.20 9.44
C GLU A 437 -1.30 14.92 8.86
N ILE A 438 -1.03 13.67 8.45
CA ILE A 438 0.22 13.27 7.80
C ILE A 438 0.21 13.76 6.35
N ARG A 439 1.23 14.51 5.95
CA ARG A 439 1.28 15.18 4.64
C ARG A 439 2.70 15.56 4.21
N PHE A 440 2.96 15.59 2.91
CA PHE A 440 4.14 16.30 2.39
C PHE A 440 3.75 17.74 2.09
N VAL A 441 4.55 18.68 2.60
CA VAL A 441 4.30 20.12 2.47
C VAL A 441 5.47 20.77 1.73
N PRO A 442 5.27 21.23 0.49
CA PRO A 442 6.25 22.04 -0.24
C PRO A 442 6.69 23.27 0.54
N ARG A 443 7.97 23.65 0.40
CA ARG A 443 8.52 24.86 1.02
C ARG A 443 7.81 26.15 0.61
N SER A 444 7.20 26.15 -0.58
CA SER A 444 6.40 27.26 -1.09
C SER A 444 5.11 27.50 -0.30
N ILE A 445 4.61 26.47 0.39
CA ILE A 445 3.40 26.52 1.25
C ILE A 445 3.79 26.81 2.69
N ASP A 446 4.76 26.07 3.23
CA ASP A 446 5.32 26.28 4.56
C ASP A 446 6.86 26.37 4.48
N PRO A 447 7.46 27.54 4.78
CA PRO A 447 8.91 27.69 4.83
C PRO A 447 9.60 26.76 5.84
N ALA A 448 8.85 26.21 6.80
CA ALA A 448 9.28 25.23 7.79
C ALA A 448 10.54 25.64 8.58
N GLU A 449 10.56 26.88 9.10
CA GLU A 449 11.69 27.43 9.88
C GLU A 449 11.98 26.66 11.18
N ASP A 450 10.98 25.90 11.67
CA ASP A 450 11.00 25.03 12.83
C ASP A 450 11.15 23.54 12.48
N ALA A 451 11.54 23.22 11.23
CA ALA A 451 11.83 21.85 10.84
C ALA A 451 13.03 21.27 11.57
N LEU A 452 12.95 19.98 11.85
CA LEU A 452 14.07 19.20 12.40
C LEU A 452 15.22 19.16 11.40
N THR A 453 16.43 19.06 11.92
CA THR A 453 17.63 18.82 11.11
C THR A 453 17.90 17.34 10.96
N CYS A 454 18.58 16.94 9.88
CA CYS A 454 18.99 15.54 9.72
C CYS A 454 19.98 15.07 10.80
N GLU A 455 20.69 16.01 11.46
CA GLU A 455 21.56 15.71 12.60
C GLU A 455 20.77 15.32 13.86
N GLU A 456 19.66 16.01 14.14
CA GLU A 456 18.76 15.68 15.25
C GLU A 456 18.05 14.32 15.06
N LEU A 457 17.92 13.91 13.80
CA LEU A 457 17.25 12.69 13.36
C LEU A 457 18.20 11.52 13.11
N ALA A 458 19.52 11.75 13.20
CA ALA A 458 20.53 10.74 12.99
C ALA A 458 20.56 9.73 14.15
N GLY A 459 20.88 8.48 13.81
CA GLY A 459 21.15 7.45 14.80
C GLY A 459 22.35 7.78 15.69
N ASP A 460 22.40 7.17 16.88
CA ASP A 460 23.55 7.37 17.78
C ASP A 460 24.84 6.84 17.14
N VAL A 461 25.87 7.69 17.06
CA VAL A 461 27.20 7.26 16.62
C VAL A 461 27.82 6.43 17.74
N LEU A 462 27.93 5.12 17.51
CA LEU A 462 28.56 4.20 18.46
C LEU A 462 30.07 4.51 18.58
N PRO A 463 30.64 4.54 19.81
CA PRO A 463 32.07 4.73 19.97
C PRO A 463 32.86 3.54 19.38
N PRO A 464 33.96 3.77 18.64
CA PRO A 464 34.78 2.69 18.09
C PRO A 464 35.29 1.72 19.16
N LEU A 465 35.11 0.42 18.95
CA LEU A 465 35.76 -0.61 19.76
C LEU A 465 37.28 -0.49 19.60
N ASP A 466 38.01 -0.70 20.71
CA ASP A 466 39.43 -0.34 20.76
C ASP A 466 40.35 -1.44 21.32
N GLN A 467 39.84 -2.63 21.61
CA GLN A 467 40.65 -3.77 22.03
C GLN A 467 41.56 -4.26 20.88
N ASP A 468 42.74 -4.82 21.18
CA ASP A 468 43.61 -5.40 20.14
C ASP A 468 43.01 -6.70 19.56
N VAL A 469 42.31 -7.45 20.40
CA VAL A 469 41.57 -8.67 20.05
C VAL A 469 40.22 -8.63 20.75
N VAL A 470 39.14 -8.89 20.03
CA VAL A 470 37.77 -9.03 20.55
C VAL A 470 37.33 -10.47 20.35
N ASP A 471 36.96 -11.11 21.46
CA ASP A 471 36.26 -12.38 21.46
C ASP A 471 34.80 -12.14 21.05
N VAL A 472 34.43 -12.55 19.83
CA VAL A 472 33.14 -12.21 19.22
C VAL A 472 31.97 -12.80 20.04
N PRO A 473 31.95 -14.10 20.41
CA PRO A 473 30.89 -14.67 21.24
C PRO A 473 30.73 -14.04 22.63
N ALA A 474 31.77 -13.37 23.16
CA ALA A 474 31.65 -12.67 24.44
C ALA A 474 30.83 -11.38 24.35
N LEU A 475 30.89 -10.70 23.19
CA LEU A 475 30.21 -9.42 22.95
C LEU A 475 28.88 -9.60 22.19
N TRP A 476 28.83 -10.53 21.23
CA TRP A 476 27.65 -10.94 20.49
C TRP A 476 27.25 -12.35 20.93
N GLN A 477 26.41 -12.41 21.96
CA GLN A 477 26.09 -13.66 22.66
C GLN A 477 24.95 -14.43 22.00
N ASP A 478 24.17 -13.77 21.15
CA ASP A 478 22.97 -14.34 20.55
C ASP A 478 23.30 -15.05 19.24
N LEU A 479 22.54 -16.11 18.97
CA LEU A 479 22.54 -16.76 17.66
C LEU A 479 21.23 -16.44 16.95
N GLY A 480 21.34 -16.01 15.70
CA GLY A 480 20.22 -15.73 14.83
C GLY A 480 20.09 -16.75 13.71
N GLU A 481 18.91 -16.80 13.10
CA GLU A 481 18.71 -17.50 11.84
C GLU A 481 17.82 -16.71 10.88
N TYR A 482 18.04 -16.93 9.59
CA TYR A 482 17.11 -16.60 8.52
C TYR A 482 16.90 -17.84 7.68
N LYS A 483 15.64 -18.25 7.48
CA LYS A 483 15.27 -19.42 6.68
C LYS A 483 14.12 -19.12 5.76
N VAL A 484 14.25 -19.47 4.49
CA VAL A 484 13.26 -19.14 3.47
C VAL A 484 13.20 -20.22 2.40
N ASN A 485 12.02 -20.37 1.79
CA ASN A 485 11.87 -21.02 0.50
C ASN A 485 11.96 -19.96 -0.61
N THR A 486 12.97 -20.02 -1.47
CA THR A 486 13.18 -19.02 -2.54
C THR A 486 12.18 -19.12 -3.69
N ASP A 487 11.36 -20.17 -3.76
CA ASP A 487 10.31 -20.29 -4.79
C ASP A 487 9.14 -19.31 -4.52
N ASN A 488 8.88 -18.99 -3.25
CA ASN A 488 7.74 -18.17 -2.83
C ASN A 488 8.07 -17.15 -1.71
N TRP A 489 9.33 -17.10 -1.28
CA TRP A 489 9.85 -16.23 -0.21
C TRP A 489 9.18 -16.38 1.15
N GLN A 490 8.49 -17.50 1.40
CA GLN A 490 7.87 -17.77 2.69
C GLN A 490 8.89 -18.40 3.66
N GLY A 491 8.75 -18.05 4.95
CA GLY A 491 9.51 -18.68 6.02
C GLY A 491 9.23 -20.18 6.10
N ILE A 492 10.25 -20.96 6.47
CA ILE A 492 10.17 -22.42 6.55
C ILE A 492 10.54 -22.95 7.94
N GLU A 493 9.84 -23.99 8.37
CA GLU A 493 10.19 -24.80 9.54
C GLU A 493 11.07 -25.99 9.14
N GLY A 494 11.98 -26.40 10.02
CA GLY A 494 13.01 -27.38 9.68
C GLY A 494 14.11 -26.76 8.83
N HIS A 495 14.81 -27.54 7.99
CA HIS A 495 15.97 -27.16 7.17
C HIS A 495 17.31 -26.98 7.88
N MET A 496 17.40 -26.19 8.96
CA MET A 496 18.67 -25.90 9.63
C MET A 496 18.54 -26.10 11.15
N SER A 497 19.63 -26.55 11.77
CA SER A 497 19.81 -26.61 13.22
C SER A 497 21.18 -26.06 13.58
N TYR A 498 21.25 -25.30 14.67
CA TYR A 498 22.50 -24.70 15.13
C TYR A 498 22.51 -24.60 16.66
N GLY A 499 23.70 -24.46 17.22
CA GLY A 499 23.86 -24.17 18.64
C GLY A 499 25.28 -24.37 19.13
N TRP A 500 25.56 -23.77 20.28
CA TRP A 500 26.80 -23.97 21.02
C TRP A 500 26.87 -25.39 21.56
N THR A 501 27.84 -26.18 21.10
CA THR A 501 28.10 -27.55 21.59
C THR A 501 29.05 -27.59 22.79
N SER A 502 29.78 -26.49 23.00
CA SER A 502 30.58 -26.14 24.17
C SER A 502 30.56 -24.61 24.35
N GLU A 503 31.24 -24.07 25.36
CA GLU A 503 31.30 -22.60 25.60
C GLU A 503 31.85 -21.81 24.40
N GLU A 504 32.61 -22.43 23.49
CA GLU A 504 33.30 -21.72 22.39
C GLU A 504 33.09 -22.35 21.01
N THR A 505 32.36 -23.47 20.89
CA THR A 505 32.16 -24.16 19.60
C THR A 505 30.71 -24.10 19.14
N LEU A 506 30.45 -23.37 18.05
CA LEU A 506 29.17 -23.35 17.36
C LEU A 506 29.12 -24.45 16.32
N ARG A 507 28.09 -25.30 16.36
CA ARG A 507 27.81 -26.30 15.33
C ARG A 507 26.59 -25.89 14.53
N VAL A 508 26.65 -26.10 13.22
CA VAL A 508 25.59 -25.80 12.26
C VAL A 508 25.37 -27.01 11.37
N SER A 509 24.11 -27.40 11.16
CA SER A 509 23.74 -28.57 10.37
C SER A 509 22.49 -28.31 9.55
N TYR A 510 22.56 -28.64 8.26
CA TYR A 510 21.47 -28.51 7.31
C TYR A 510 20.87 -29.88 6.98
N ASP A 511 19.55 -29.95 6.84
CA ASP A 511 18.82 -31.18 6.57
C ASP A 511 19.15 -31.71 5.17
N SER A 512 19.61 -32.95 5.12
CA SER A 512 19.92 -33.70 3.89
C SER A 512 18.75 -33.89 2.92
N GLN A 513 17.50 -33.70 3.36
CA GLN A 513 16.31 -33.87 2.53
C GLN A 513 15.76 -32.53 1.98
N SER A 514 16.37 -31.40 2.35
CA SER A 514 15.87 -30.11 1.90
C SER A 514 16.19 -29.85 0.42
N PRO A 515 15.24 -29.36 -0.38
CA PRO A 515 15.50 -29.00 -1.77
C PRO A 515 16.45 -27.78 -1.86
N GLU A 516 17.02 -27.54 -3.03
CA GLU A 516 17.90 -26.39 -3.28
C GLU A 516 17.19 -25.05 -3.06
N SER A 517 15.87 -24.97 -3.23
CA SER A 517 15.10 -23.73 -2.97
C SER A 517 15.04 -23.37 -1.48
N TYR A 518 15.38 -24.27 -0.56
CA TYR A 518 15.43 -23.96 0.86
C TYR A 518 16.80 -23.37 1.20
N LYS A 519 16.78 -22.19 1.82
CA LYS A 519 17.99 -21.47 2.25
C LYS A 519 17.94 -21.18 3.73
N GLY A 520 19.09 -21.28 4.37
CA GLY A 520 19.33 -20.96 5.77
C GLY A 520 20.64 -20.21 5.97
N ILE A 521 20.59 -19.14 6.77
CA ILE A 521 21.75 -18.37 7.23
C ILE A 521 21.75 -18.43 8.76
N VAL A 522 22.91 -18.61 9.36
CA VAL A 522 23.11 -18.48 10.82
C VAL A 522 23.95 -17.25 11.12
N PHE A 523 23.60 -16.54 12.18
CA PHE A 523 24.26 -15.31 12.61
C PHE A 523 24.83 -15.49 14.02
N VAL A 524 26.05 -15.00 14.25
CA VAL A 524 26.53 -14.65 15.59
C VAL A 524 26.27 -13.15 15.74
N GLN A 525 25.34 -12.79 16.62
CA GLN A 525 24.72 -11.47 16.64
C GLN A 525 24.41 -10.95 18.06
N GLY A 526 23.93 -9.72 18.14
CA GLY A 526 23.70 -8.99 19.39
C GLY A 526 23.67 -7.48 19.15
N THR A 527 23.92 -6.70 20.21
CA THR A 527 23.93 -5.23 20.12
C THR A 527 25.02 -4.73 19.17
N SER A 528 24.64 -3.79 18.29
CA SER A 528 25.57 -3.17 17.34
C SER A 528 26.82 -2.59 18.00
N GLN A 529 27.95 -2.70 17.31
CA GLN A 529 29.23 -2.11 17.71
C GLN A 529 29.87 -1.36 16.55
N ASN A 530 30.70 -0.37 16.86
CA ASN A 530 31.52 0.32 15.87
C ASN A 530 32.86 -0.40 15.69
N LEU A 531 33.07 -0.96 14.49
CA LEU A 531 34.25 -1.73 14.09
C LEU A 531 35.23 -0.97 13.20
N GLU A 532 35.13 0.36 13.10
CA GLU A 532 35.98 1.17 12.22
C GLU A 532 37.49 0.96 12.48
N ASN A 533 37.88 0.76 13.74
CA ASN A 533 39.27 0.48 14.13
C ASN A 533 39.80 -0.90 13.68
N TYR A 534 38.96 -1.78 13.14
CA TYR A 534 39.33 -3.13 12.68
C TYR A 534 39.38 -3.22 11.15
N LEU A 535 39.15 -2.14 10.41
CA LEU A 535 39.13 -2.14 8.94
C LEU A 535 40.42 -2.71 8.32
N ASP A 536 41.56 -2.40 8.91
CA ASP A 536 42.87 -2.91 8.48
C ASP A 536 43.24 -4.27 9.10
N GLY A 537 42.39 -4.77 9.99
CA GLY A 537 42.54 -6.04 10.71
C GLY A 537 41.82 -7.21 10.05
N THR A 538 41.56 -8.27 10.83
CA THR A 538 40.99 -9.53 10.34
C THR A 538 39.91 -10.09 11.28
N LEU A 539 38.88 -10.68 10.69
CA LEU A 539 38.00 -11.65 11.34
C LEU A 539 38.65 -13.03 11.25
N GLU A 540 38.98 -13.62 12.40
CA GLU A 540 39.62 -14.93 12.49
C GLU A 540 38.72 -15.94 13.19
N PHE A 541 38.75 -17.19 12.74
CA PHE A 541 38.07 -18.30 13.41
C PHE A 541 38.65 -19.65 12.97
N ASP A 542 38.47 -20.68 13.78
CA ASP A 542 38.75 -22.06 13.37
C ASP A 542 37.49 -22.67 12.74
N LEU A 543 37.61 -23.24 11.55
CA LEU A 543 36.55 -23.91 10.80
C LEU A 543 36.81 -25.42 10.71
N PHE A 544 35.81 -26.22 11.06
CA PHE A 544 35.78 -27.66 10.83
C PHE A 544 34.59 -28.03 9.97
N VAL A 545 34.83 -28.52 8.76
CA VAL A 545 33.76 -29.03 7.90
C VAL A 545 33.63 -30.53 8.10
N GLU A 546 32.49 -31.00 8.59
CA GLU A 546 32.19 -32.43 8.72
C GLU A 546 31.69 -33.00 7.39
N SER A 547 30.83 -32.25 6.70
CA SER A 547 30.19 -32.66 5.46
C SER A 547 29.85 -31.42 4.62
N TYR A 548 30.15 -31.46 3.31
CA TYR A 548 29.60 -30.51 2.34
C TYR A 548 28.20 -30.90 1.86
N GLY A 549 27.67 -32.02 2.35
CA GLY A 549 26.36 -32.52 1.92
C GLY A 549 26.34 -33.02 0.49
N GLN A 550 25.15 -33.38 0.02
CA GLN A 550 24.85 -33.73 -1.37
C GLN A 550 23.47 -33.19 -1.70
N PRO A 551 23.22 -32.75 -2.95
CA PRO A 551 21.90 -32.27 -3.33
C PRO A 551 20.81 -33.32 -3.07
N ALA A 552 19.67 -32.87 -2.56
CA ALA A 552 18.56 -33.76 -2.19
C ALA A 552 17.84 -34.30 -3.42
N ASN A 553 17.78 -33.51 -4.50
CA ASN A 553 17.09 -33.85 -5.74
C ASN A 553 18.02 -33.90 -6.96
N SER A 554 17.61 -34.66 -7.97
CA SER A 554 18.32 -34.71 -9.24
C SER A 554 18.20 -33.38 -9.99
N GLY A 555 19.33 -32.82 -10.41
CA GLY A 555 19.39 -31.57 -11.18
C GLY A 555 19.79 -30.35 -10.36
N GLU A 556 19.87 -30.50 -9.03
CA GLU A 556 20.34 -29.48 -8.11
C GLU A 556 21.88 -29.37 -8.11
N ASN A 557 22.38 -28.18 -7.79
CA ASN A 557 23.81 -27.88 -7.74
C ASN A 557 24.41 -28.26 -6.38
N ALA A 558 25.56 -28.93 -6.40
CA ALA A 558 26.31 -29.18 -5.17
C ALA A 558 26.93 -27.89 -4.62
N THR A 559 26.93 -27.74 -3.30
CA THR A 559 27.56 -26.59 -2.64
C THR A 559 29.02 -26.41 -3.07
N GLN A 560 29.42 -25.15 -3.20
CA GLN A 560 30.77 -24.75 -3.59
C GLN A 560 31.66 -24.44 -2.39
N GLY A 561 31.11 -24.31 -1.19
CA GLY A 561 31.84 -23.89 -0.01
C GLY A 561 30.95 -23.22 1.03
N LEU A 562 31.60 -22.67 2.06
CA LEU A 562 30.96 -21.82 3.06
C LEU A 562 31.08 -20.37 2.61
N VAL A 563 30.02 -19.59 2.74
CA VAL A 563 30.04 -18.14 2.57
C VAL A 563 30.00 -17.51 3.95
N ILE A 564 30.76 -16.44 4.12
CA ILE A 564 30.69 -15.57 5.28
C ILE A 564 30.44 -14.13 4.88
N LYS A 565 29.82 -13.36 5.76
CA LYS A 565 29.63 -11.90 5.63
C LYS A 565 29.41 -11.25 7.00
N MET A 566 29.36 -9.92 7.03
CA MET A 566 28.93 -9.13 8.18
C MET A 566 27.57 -8.49 7.89
N GLU A 567 26.81 -8.16 8.93
CA GLU A 567 25.53 -7.46 8.84
C GLU A 567 25.49 -6.24 9.76
N SER A 568 24.87 -5.17 9.24
CA SER A 568 24.49 -3.97 9.98
C SER A 568 23.00 -3.72 9.78
N PRO A 569 22.33 -2.92 10.64
CA PRO A 569 20.96 -2.49 10.38
C PRO A 569 20.78 -1.83 9.00
N ASP A 570 21.81 -1.11 8.53
CA ASP A 570 21.86 -0.48 7.20
C ASP A 570 21.91 -1.50 6.03
N GLY A 571 22.23 -2.76 6.33
CA GLY A 571 22.25 -3.86 5.38
C GLY A 571 23.50 -4.76 5.46
N PRO A 572 23.54 -5.79 4.59
CA PRO A 572 24.62 -6.78 4.57
C PRO A 572 25.87 -6.28 3.85
N GLY A 573 27.01 -6.82 4.26
CA GLY A 573 28.20 -6.93 3.42
C GLY A 573 28.00 -7.92 2.27
N ASN A 574 28.80 -7.80 1.20
CA ASN A 574 28.73 -8.79 0.12
C ASN A 574 29.23 -10.16 0.59
N ASP A 575 28.74 -11.21 -0.07
CA ASP A 575 29.13 -12.60 0.18
C ASP A 575 30.64 -12.84 -0.09
N LEU A 576 31.35 -13.36 0.91
CA LEU A 576 32.71 -13.84 0.77
C LEU A 576 32.74 -15.37 0.79
N LEU A 577 33.07 -15.99 -0.34
CA LEU A 577 33.14 -17.44 -0.48
C LEU A 577 34.46 -18.00 0.06
N LEU A 578 34.36 -18.94 1.00
CA LEU A 578 35.39 -19.87 1.42
C LEU A 578 35.22 -21.18 0.61
N PRO A 579 35.98 -21.37 -0.48
CA PRO A 579 35.72 -22.43 -1.43
C PRO A 579 36.08 -23.80 -0.85
N ARG A 580 35.24 -24.80 -1.12
CA ARG A 580 35.40 -26.17 -0.58
C ARG A 580 36.74 -26.83 -0.89
N ALA A 581 37.41 -26.38 -1.95
CA ALA A 581 38.71 -26.91 -2.36
C ALA A 581 39.83 -26.59 -1.35
N ASP A 582 39.68 -25.48 -0.64
CA ASP A 582 40.69 -24.98 0.31
C ASP A 582 40.44 -25.50 1.74
N TYR A 583 39.21 -25.96 2.02
CA TYR A 583 38.77 -26.42 3.33
C TYR A 583 38.29 -27.88 3.29
N PRO A 584 39.19 -28.88 3.16
CA PRO A 584 38.83 -30.29 3.17
C PRO A 584 38.16 -30.73 4.47
N ILE A 585 37.26 -31.73 4.37
CA ILE A 585 36.48 -32.25 5.48
C ILE A 585 37.33 -32.97 6.54
N GLY A 586 36.86 -32.98 7.79
CA GLY A 586 37.41 -33.80 8.87
C GLY A 586 38.69 -33.25 9.52
N VAL A 587 39.08 -32.01 9.22
CA VAL A 587 40.21 -31.32 9.85
C VAL A 587 39.85 -29.86 10.16
N TRP A 588 40.47 -29.30 11.20
CA TRP A 588 40.33 -27.89 11.57
C TRP A 588 41.24 -27.01 10.73
N HIS A 589 40.73 -25.87 10.27
CA HIS A 589 41.44 -24.85 9.50
C HIS A 589 41.33 -23.50 10.21
N ARG A 590 42.44 -22.79 10.41
CA ARG A 590 42.38 -21.38 10.84
C ARG A 590 42.04 -20.52 9.62
N VAL A 591 40.92 -19.83 9.68
CA VAL A 591 40.46 -18.85 8.71
C VAL A 591 40.84 -17.46 9.23
N SER A 592 41.37 -16.60 8.37
CA SER A 592 41.67 -15.20 8.67
C SER A 592 41.28 -14.37 7.46
N VAL A 593 40.26 -13.53 7.63
CA VAL A 593 39.65 -12.74 6.54
C VAL A 593 39.80 -11.26 6.85
N PRO A 594 40.38 -10.45 5.93
CA PRO A 594 40.47 -9.00 6.13
C PRO A 594 39.08 -8.38 6.30
N VAL A 595 38.89 -7.57 7.34
CA VAL A 595 37.57 -6.94 7.61
C VAL A 595 37.16 -6.04 6.45
N LYS A 596 38.10 -5.34 5.81
CA LYS A 596 37.85 -4.57 4.58
C LYS A 596 37.22 -5.37 3.43
N ASP A 597 37.45 -6.68 3.36
CA ASP A 597 36.89 -7.53 2.31
C ASP A 597 35.44 -7.92 2.65
N LEU A 598 35.06 -7.83 3.93
CA LEU A 598 33.69 -7.98 4.43
C LEU A 598 32.94 -6.64 4.47
N ASN A 599 33.65 -5.52 4.64
CA ASN A 599 33.11 -4.16 4.60
C ASN A 599 32.84 -3.68 3.17
N THR A 600 31.82 -4.26 2.57
CA THR A 600 31.38 -3.97 1.20
C THR A 600 29.85 -3.88 1.17
N GLY A 601 29.26 -3.66 -0.01
CA GLY A 601 27.80 -3.61 -0.12
C GLY A 601 27.21 -2.44 0.67
N ASN A 602 26.19 -2.72 1.47
CA ASN A 602 25.50 -1.74 2.32
C ASN A 602 25.95 -1.81 3.79
N LEU A 603 27.03 -2.54 4.10
CA LEU A 603 27.49 -2.65 5.47
C LEU A 603 27.94 -1.29 6.03
N ASN A 604 27.37 -0.91 7.17
CA ASN A 604 27.86 0.17 7.99
C ASN A 604 28.83 -0.37 9.06
N ILE A 605 30.14 -0.22 8.82
CA ILE A 605 31.17 -0.71 9.74
C ILE A 605 31.11 -0.05 11.13
N GLN A 606 30.47 1.11 11.26
CA GLN A 606 30.29 1.80 12.53
C GLN A 606 29.06 1.28 13.32
N ASN A 607 28.27 0.37 12.75
CA ASN A 607 27.02 -0.13 13.32
C ASN A 607 26.78 -1.63 13.04
N VAL A 608 27.73 -2.49 13.40
CA VAL A 608 27.68 -3.94 13.09
C VAL A 608 26.98 -4.73 14.19
N HIS A 609 25.81 -5.31 13.89
CA HIS A 609 25.04 -6.16 14.82
C HIS A 609 25.35 -7.65 14.67
N ALA A 610 25.82 -8.09 13.49
CA ALA A 610 26.29 -9.46 13.28
C ALA A 610 27.67 -9.46 12.61
N PRO A 611 28.77 -9.57 13.38
CA PRO A 611 30.13 -9.60 12.82
C PRO A 611 30.45 -10.90 12.07
N LEU A 612 29.59 -11.93 12.19
CA LEU A 612 29.73 -13.17 11.44
C LEU A 612 28.35 -13.77 11.10
N ALA A 613 27.98 -13.69 9.83
CA ALA A 613 26.92 -14.48 9.22
C ALA A 613 27.53 -15.59 8.38
N MET A 614 26.93 -16.79 8.40
CA MET A 614 27.46 -17.98 7.73
C MET A 614 26.35 -18.75 7.03
N LEU A 615 26.67 -19.24 5.82
CA LEU A 615 25.76 -20.06 5.02
C LEU A 615 26.53 -20.87 3.97
N PRO A 616 26.05 -22.04 3.55
CA PRO A 616 26.53 -22.65 2.32
C PRO A 616 26.22 -21.75 1.12
N PHE A 617 27.08 -21.79 0.09
CA PHE A 617 26.96 -20.96 -1.10
C PHE A 617 25.52 -20.83 -1.63
N TRP A 618 25.00 -19.59 -1.68
CA TRP A 618 23.57 -19.31 -1.87
C TRP A 618 23.00 -19.94 -3.14
N SER A 619 23.71 -19.85 -4.27
CA SER A 619 23.25 -20.38 -5.57
C SER A 619 23.43 -21.90 -5.72
N ALA A 620 23.55 -22.66 -4.63
CA ALA A 620 23.65 -24.11 -4.64
C ALA A 620 22.84 -24.74 -3.49
N SER A 621 22.70 -26.07 -3.52
CA SER A 621 22.03 -26.82 -2.47
C SER A 621 22.80 -26.74 -1.14
N GLN A 622 22.07 -26.52 -0.06
CA GLN A 622 22.58 -26.52 1.32
C GLN A 622 22.41 -27.90 2.00
N ALA A 623 21.75 -28.85 1.32
CA ALA A 623 21.33 -30.11 1.90
C ALA A 623 22.48 -30.95 2.46
N GLY A 624 22.41 -31.28 3.75
CA GLY A 624 23.38 -32.15 4.42
C GLY A 624 24.75 -31.52 4.69
N PHE A 625 24.88 -30.20 4.53
CA PHE A 625 26.08 -29.47 4.95
C PHE A 625 26.15 -29.45 6.48
N VAL A 626 27.30 -29.80 7.04
CA VAL A 626 27.58 -29.76 8.48
C VAL A 626 28.96 -29.17 8.74
N PHE A 627 29.03 -28.16 9.60
CA PHE A 627 30.28 -27.55 10.03
C PHE A 627 30.24 -27.07 11.48
N GLU A 628 31.44 -26.84 12.03
CA GLU A 628 31.65 -26.24 13.33
C GLU A 628 32.63 -25.06 13.20
N VAL A 629 32.40 -24.02 14.01
CA VAL A 629 33.31 -22.88 14.15
C VAL A 629 33.60 -22.60 15.61
N LYS A 630 34.81 -22.14 15.92
CA LYS A 630 35.24 -21.73 17.27
C LYS A 630 36.34 -20.68 17.20
N ASN A 631 36.74 -20.14 18.35
CA ASN A 631 37.82 -19.14 18.46
C ASN A 631 37.56 -17.95 17.52
N ILE A 632 36.33 -17.43 17.52
CA ILE A 632 35.87 -16.37 16.62
C ILE A 632 36.31 -15.03 17.20
N GLU A 633 37.25 -14.37 16.54
CA GLU A 633 37.93 -13.20 17.05
C GLU A 633 38.03 -12.11 15.98
N LEU A 634 37.86 -10.84 16.37
CA LEU A 634 38.28 -9.70 15.58
C LEU A 634 39.66 -9.25 16.07
N VAL A 635 40.61 -9.13 15.16
CA VAL A 635 42.01 -8.75 15.44
C VAL A 635 42.34 -7.49 14.65
N LYS A 636 42.95 -6.50 15.30
CA LYS A 636 43.36 -5.23 14.67
C LYS A 636 44.56 -5.36 13.74
#